data_AF-A0A957UAR6-F1
#
_entry.id   AF-A0A957UAR6-F1
#
_cell.length_a   1.000
_cell.length_b   1.000
_cell.length_c   1.000
_cell.angle_alpha   90.00
_cell.angle_beta   90.00
_cell.angle_gamma   90.00
#
_symmetry.space_group_name_H-M   'P 1'
#
loop_
_entity.id
_entity.type
_entity.pdbx_description
1 polymer ?
#
loop_
_entity_poly.entity_id
_entity_poly.type
_entity_poly.pdbx_seq_one_letter_code
_entity_poly.pdbx_strand_id
1 'polypeptide(L)' 'ARSYQSLAFSSPLLVAGETYTVYVGGASSGAVTNGLYAGGTYTPGAEVTSFSVESIVTQIGARSR' A
#
# COMPACT_ATOMS: atom_id res chain seq x y z
N ALA A 1 12.70 -3.85 10.29
CA ALA A 1 11.98 -3.75 9.00
C ALA A 1 11.46 -5.13 8.63
N ARG A 2 10.22 -5.25 8.14
CA ARG A 2 9.72 -6.54 7.64
C ARG A 2 10.15 -6.70 6.18
N SER A 3 10.86 -7.78 5.89
CA SER A 3 11.31 -8.11 4.54
C SER A 3 10.18 -8.77 3.78
N TYR A 4 9.34 -7.98 3.11
CA TYR A 4 8.32 -8.50 2.21
C TYR A 4 8.84 -8.50 0.77
N GLN A 5 8.76 -9.65 0.10
CA GLN A 5 9.12 -9.77 -1.31
C GLN A 5 7.98 -9.33 -2.25
N SER A 6 6.72 -9.49 -1.79
CA SER A 6 5.53 -9.14 -2.55
C SER A 6 4.40 -8.78 -1.60
N LEU A 7 3.54 -7.85 -2.04
CA LEU A 7 2.34 -7.43 -1.33
C LEU A 7 1.15 -7.55 -2.30
N ALA A 8 0.13 -8.30 -1.90
CA ALA A 8 -1.16 -8.30 -2.58
C ALA A 8 -2.16 -7.55 -1.71
N PHE A 9 -2.82 -6.54 -2.27
CA PHE A 9 -3.83 -5.75 -1.59
C PHE A 9 -5.11 -5.74 -2.43
N SER A 10 -6.23 -6.06 -1.79
CA SER A 10 -7.57 -6.05 -2.41
C SER A 10 -8.53 -5.41 -1.42
N SER A 11 -9.22 -4.36 -1.86
CA SER A 11 -10.22 -3.66 -1.06
C SER A 11 -11.35 -3.18 -1.96
N PRO A 12 -12.63 -3.29 -1.51
CA PRO A 12 -13.76 -2.75 -2.26
C PRO A 12 -13.75 -1.21 -2.32
N LEU A 13 -12.87 -0.55 -1.54
CA LEU A 13 -12.70 0.90 -1.53
C LEU A 13 -11.65 1.41 -2.54
N LEU A 14 -11.01 0.52 -3.30
CA LEU A 14 -10.14 0.93 -4.40
C LEU A 14 -10.99 1.47 -5.55
N VAL A 15 -10.62 2.64 -6.05
CA VAL A 15 -11.35 3.36 -7.10
C VAL A 15 -10.50 3.41 -8.36
N ALA A 16 -11.11 3.06 -9.49
CA ALA A 16 -10.45 3.15 -10.78
C ALA A 16 -10.23 4.61 -11.19
N GLY A 17 -9.05 4.93 -11.71
CA GLY A 17 -8.58 6.27 -12.07
C GLY A 17 -7.89 7.02 -10.92
N GLU A 18 -7.98 6.54 -9.68
CA GLU A 18 -7.31 7.17 -8.55
C GLU A 18 -5.83 6.78 -8.44
N THR A 19 -5.03 7.70 -7.92
CA THR A 19 -3.60 7.50 -7.69
C THR A 19 -3.35 7.13 -6.23
N TYR A 20 -2.63 6.04 -6.01
CA TYR A 20 -2.24 5.55 -4.70
C TYR A 20 -0.73 5.54 -4.55
N THR A 21 -0.26 5.97 -3.37
CA THR A 21 1.16 6.02 -3.05
C THR A 21 1.50 5.01 -1.95
N VAL A 22 2.56 4.25 -2.18
CA VAL A 22 3.06 3.24 -1.23
C VAL A 22 4.26 3.80 -0.48
N TYR A 23 4.16 3.78 0.84
CA TYR A 23 5.23 4.18 1.75
C TYR A 23 5.68 2.99 2.60
N VAL A 24 6.98 2.91 2.90
CA VAL A 24 7.57 1.89 3.78
C VAL A 24 8.39 2.52 4.90
N GLY A 25 8.49 1.82 6.03
CA GLY A 25 9.23 2.31 7.20
C GLY A 25 8.53 3.44 7.98
N GLY A 26 7.26 3.71 7.69
CA GLY A 26 6.44 4.63 8.49
C GLY A 26 5.98 4.05 9.82
N ALA A 27 5.31 4.89 10.62
CA ALA A 27 4.73 4.50 11.90
C ALA A 27 3.24 4.91 11.96
N SER A 28 2.46 4.17 12.74
CA SER A 28 1.06 4.51 13.00
C SER A 28 0.76 4.34 14.49
N SER A 29 0.03 5.29 15.06
CA SER A 29 -0.53 5.17 16.42
C SER A 29 -1.92 4.51 16.45
N GLY A 30 -2.42 4.08 15.29
CA GLY A 30 -3.73 3.43 15.16
C GLY A 30 -3.81 2.08 15.84
N ALA A 31 -5.05 1.60 16.05
CA ALA A 31 -5.28 0.26 16.54
C ALA A 31 -4.95 -0.75 15.42
N VAL A 32 -4.10 -1.73 15.72
CA VAL A 32 -3.74 -2.78 14.77
C VAL A 32 -4.66 -3.99 14.92
N THR A 33 -5.31 -4.38 13.83
CA THR A 33 -6.13 -5.59 13.74
C THR A 33 -5.64 -6.39 12.52
N ASN A 34 -5.14 -7.61 12.74
CA ASN A 34 -4.60 -8.47 11.67
C ASN A 34 -3.52 -7.80 10.80
N GLY A 35 -2.74 -6.89 11.38
CA GLY A 35 -1.67 -6.15 10.68
C GLY A 35 -2.15 -4.93 9.89
N LEU A 36 -3.46 -4.64 9.88
CA LEU A 36 -4.02 -3.40 9.36
C LEU A 36 -4.22 -2.41 10.51
N TYR A 37 -3.70 -1.20 10.36
CA TYR A 37 -3.88 -0.11 11.32
C TYR A 37 -5.12 0.71 10.96
N ALA A 38 -5.99 0.96 11.93
CA ALA A 38 -7.19 1.78 11.78
C ALA A 38 -7.24 2.90 12.82
N GLY A 39 -7.65 4.09 12.37
CA GLY A 39 -7.65 5.31 13.20
C GLY A 39 -6.25 5.80 13.57
N GLY A 40 -6.18 6.80 14.44
CA GLY A 40 -4.93 7.40 14.92
C GLY A 40 -4.23 8.30 13.89
N THR A 41 -2.95 8.55 14.13
CA THR A 41 -2.10 9.39 13.27
C THR A 41 -1.11 8.50 12.53
N TYR A 42 -1.03 8.68 11.22
CA TYR A 42 -0.02 8.05 10.38
C TYR A 42 1.17 8.99 10.17
N THR A 43 2.38 8.51 10.44
CA THR A 43 3.63 9.19 10.12
C THR A 43 4.28 8.47 8.92
N PRO A 44 4.32 9.09 7.74
CA PRO A 44 4.88 8.47 6.56
C PRO A 44 6.39 8.19 6.72
N GLY A 45 6.82 7.09 6.12
CA GLY A 45 8.24 6.75 5.98
C GLY A 45 8.77 7.21 4.62
N ALA A 46 9.53 6.34 3.95
CA ALA A 46 10.01 6.59 2.60
C ALA A 46 8.94 6.18 1.56
N GLU A 47 8.71 7.04 0.57
CA GLU A 47 7.93 6.69 -0.60
C GLU A 47 8.65 5.64 -1.44
N VAL A 48 7.94 4.60 -1.86
CA VAL A 48 8.47 3.55 -2.73
C VAL A 48 7.99 3.75 -4.16
N THR A 49 6.70 4.02 -4.32
CA THR A 49 6.08 4.17 -5.65
C THR A 49 4.74 4.88 -5.51
N SER A 50 4.34 5.55 -6.59
CA SER A 50 3.00 6.07 -6.80
C SER A 50 2.47 5.49 -8.11
N PHE A 51 1.19 5.13 -8.15
CA PHE A 51 0.57 4.46 -9.30
C PHE A 51 -0.92 4.75 -9.39
N SER A 52 -1.44 4.85 -10.63
CA SER A 52 -2.87 4.89 -10.91
C SER A 52 -3.45 3.48 -11.02
N VAL A 53 -4.59 3.24 -10.39
CA VAL A 53 -5.35 1.99 -10.58
C VAL A 53 -6.29 2.18 -11.77
N GLU A 54 -5.94 1.64 -12.93
CA GLU A 54 -6.77 1.81 -14.15
C GLU A 54 -7.63 0.59 -14.46
N SER A 55 -7.33 -0.56 -13.86
CA SER A 55 -8.06 -1.81 -14.09
C SER A 55 -8.15 -2.66 -12.82
N ILE A 56 -8.95 -3.74 -12.89
CA ILE A 56 -9.19 -4.68 -11.78
C ILE A 56 -7.88 -5.25 -11.21
N VAL A 57 -6.84 -5.40 -12.05
CA VAL A 57 -5.52 -5.88 -11.63
C VAL A 57 -4.46 -4.85 -12.01
N THR A 58 -3.81 -4.28 -11.01
CA THR A 58 -2.68 -3.38 -11.20
C THR A 58 -1.44 -4.01 -10.57
N GLN A 59 -0.37 -4.17 -11.35
CA GLN A 59 0.88 -4.79 -10.90
C GLN A 59 2.02 -3.77 -10.97
N ILE A 60 2.74 -3.62 -9.87
CA ILE A 60 3.89 -2.73 -9.76
C ILE A 60 5.10 -3.57 -9.37
N GLY A 61 6.21 -3.40 -10.09
CA GLY A 61 7.41 -4.22 -9.94
C GLY A 61 7.71 -5.07 -11.17
N ALA A 62 8.74 -5.92 -11.07
CA ALA A 62 9.26 -6.63 -12.23
C ALA A 62 8.29 -7.72 -12.74
N ARG A 63 7.76 -7.50 -13.95
CA ARG A 63 7.37 -8.59 -14.85
C ARG A 63 8.65 -9.10 -15.51
N SER A 64 9.37 -10.01 -14.86
CA SER A 64 10.45 -10.74 -15.53
C SER A 64 9.84 -11.52 -16.70
N ARG A 65 10.29 -11.17 -17.91
CA ARG A 65 9.94 -11.84 -19.17
C ARG A 65 10.43 -13.28 -19.19
#